data_AF-A0A359E7J1-F1
#
_entry.id   AF-A0A359E7J1-F1
#
_cell.length_a   1.000
_cell.length_b   1.000
_cell.length_c   1.000
_cell.angle_alpha   90.00
_cell.angle_beta   90.00
_cell.angle_gamma   90.00
#
_symmetry.space_group_name_H-M   'P 1'
#
loop_
_entity.id
_entity.type
_entity.pdbx_description
1 polymer ?
#
loop_
_entity_poly.entity_id
_entity_poly.type
_entity_poly.pdbx_seq_one_letter_code
_entity_poly.pdbx_strand_id
1 'polypeptide(L)'
;MVLLVPILSGQSESVTDLFVVLGKAILLIIVVVLLARKIVPWILDKVAKTRRQELFLLTVIAICFGTAALTNLADVSLALGAFLAGLVVSESHYSDHAISEILPLKTIFNAVFFVSVGMLLDLQFVLENPLLLLGVAAGVLLLKFILSSISLLTLGYPIRIAAASGIVLAQIGEFSFVLERAGRVAGLTPGGFGEMGSQTFIAVSVLLMLLTPLFLHFSPNIGNLLAKTPLKHIGKKQKETEEEEGHEDK
;
A
#
# COMPACT_ATOMS: atom_id res chain seq x y z
N MET A 1 8.96 3.42 0.71
CA MET A 1 8.76 3.18 -0.74
C MET A 1 8.80 4.49 -1.52
N VAL A 2 7.82 5.40 -1.40
CA VAL A 2 7.83 6.64 -2.20
C VAL A 2 9.01 7.59 -1.89
N LEU A 3 9.46 7.64 -0.63
CA LEU A 3 10.64 8.43 -0.24
C LEU A 3 11.96 7.94 -0.86
N LEU A 4 11.99 6.72 -1.41
CA LEU A 4 13.18 6.17 -2.08
C LEU A 4 13.21 6.52 -3.58
N VAL A 5 12.12 7.05 -4.14
CA VAL A 5 12.02 7.39 -5.57
C VAL A 5 13.07 8.43 -6.00
N PRO A 6 13.30 9.54 -5.27
CA PRO A 6 14.34 10.50 -5.63
C PRO A 6 15.74 9.87 -5.62
N ILE A 7 16.00 8.98 -4.67
CA ILE A 7 17.27 8.25 -4.55
C ILE A 7 17.48 7.32 -5.76
N LEU A 8 16.44 6.57 -6.14
CA LEU A 8 16.47 5.66 -7.28
C LEU A 8 16.61 6.40 -8.63
N SER A 9 16.26 7.69 -8.69
CA SER A 9 16.42 8.51 -9.90
C SER A 9 17.86 8.97 -10.16
N GLY A 10 18.82 8.61 -9.29
CA GLY A 10 20.23 8.93 -9.49
C GLY A 10 20.61 10.38 -9.17
N GLN A 11 19.74 11.12 -8.49
CA GLN A 11 19.99 12.52 -8.09
C GLN A 11 20.91 12.69 -6.87
N SER A 12 21.49 11.60 -6.34
CA SER A 12 22.44 11.64 -5.22
C SER A 12 23.80 11.10 -5.65
N GLU A 13 24.81 11.98 -5.74
CA GLU A 13 26.18 11.63 -6.14
C GLU A 13 27.02 11.03 -4.99
N SER A 14 26.56 11.12 -3.73
CA SER A 14 27.28 10.60 -2.55
C SER A 14 26.38 9.94 -1.50
N VAL A 15 26.93 8.94 -0.80
CA VAL A 15 26.27 8.25 0.34
C VAL A 15 25.98 9.23 1.48
N THR A 16 26.79 10.26 1.68
CA THR A 16 26.53 11.31 2.67
C THR A 16 25.32 12.18 2.34
N ASP A 17 25.11 12.52 1.07
CA ASP A 17 23.94 13.29 0.64
C ASP A 17 22.65 12.48 0.85
N LEU A 18 22.73 11.17 0.70
CA LEU A 18 21.63 10.25 0.96
C LEU A 18 21.14 10.35 2.42
N PHE A 19 22.07 10.33 3.39
CA PHE A 19 21.74 10.48 4.81
C PHE A 19 21.18 11.87 5.14
N VAL A 20 21.68 12.92 4.49
CA VAL A 20 21.18 14.29 4.69
C VAL A 20 19.75 14.43 4.13
N VAL A 21 19.48 13.90 2.93
CA VAL A 21 18.14 13.93 2.31
C VAL A 21 17.15 13.12 3.13
N LEU A 22 17.52 11.90 3.53
CA LEU A 22 16.66 11.06 4.38
C LEU A 22 16.41 11.72 5.74
N GLY A 23 17.46 12.27 6.36
CA GLY A 23 17.38 12.95 7.65
C GLY A 23 16.47 14.19 7.59
N LYS A 24 16.60 15.02 6.55
CA LYS A 24 15.71 16.17 6.33
C LYS A 24 14.26 15.72 6.12
N ALA A 25 14.02 14.72 5.29
CA ALA A 25 12.67 14.20 5.05
C ALA A 25 12.04 13.65 6.34
N ILE A 26 12.77 12.84 7.11
CA ILE A 26 12.31 12.29 8.39
C ILE A 26 12.04 13.41 9.40
N LEU A 27 12.97 14.35 9.58
CA LEU A 27 12.79 15.47 10.48
C LEU A 27 11.56 16.28 10.12
N LEU A 28 11.36 16.55 8.83
CA LEU A 28 10.21 17.30 8.36
C LEU A 28 8.91 16.55 8.60
N ILE A 29 8.88 15.24 8.32
CA ILE A 29 7.73 14.38 8.64
C ILE A 29 7.42 14.45 10.14
N ILE A 30 8.42 14.32 11.01
CA ILE A 30 8.24 14.42 12.46
C ILE A 30 7.63 15.77 12.83
N VAL A 31 8.18 16.88 12.31
CA VAL A 31 7.67 18.23 12.60
C VAL A 31 6.21 18.37 12.16
N VAL A 32 5.87 17.96 10.94
CA VAL A 32 4.50 18.02 10.41
C VAL A 32 3.56 17.15 11.24
N VAL A 33 3.96 15.94 11.60
CA VAL A 33 3.16 15.02 12.42
C VAL A 33 2.95 15.58 13.82
N LEU A 34 3.97 16.13 14.46
CA LEU A 34 3.85 16.74 15.79
C LEU A 34 2.92 17.96 15.77
N LEU A 35 3.04 18.82 14.74
CA LEU A 35 2.13 19.95 14.55
C LEU A 35 0.70 19.45 14.35
N ALA A 36 0.50 18.49 13.43
CA ALA A 36 -0.80 17.93 13.13
C ALA A 36 -1.41 17.28 14.38
N ARG A 37 -0.65 16.50 15.14
CA ARG A 37 -1.13 15.82 16.35
C ARG A 37 -1.58 16.78 17.45
N LYS A 38 -1.05 18.00 17.50
CA LYS A 38 -1.49 19.03 18.44
C LYS A 38 -2.64 19.88 17.90
N ILE A 39 -2.57 20.27 16.63
CA ILE A 39 -3.52 21.20 15.99
C ILE A 39 -4.81 20.48 15.60
N VAL A 40 -4.73 19.29 15.01
CA VAL A 40 -5.89 18.54 14.49
C VAL A 40 -6.90 18.21 15.58
N PRO A 41 -6.53 17.59 16.72
CA PRO A 41 -7.51 17.31 17.77
C PRO A 41 -8.15 18.58 18.34
N TRP A 42 -7.39 19.68 18.44
CA TRP A 42 -7.91 20.96 18.90
C TRP A 42 -8.94 21.54 17.92
N ILE A 43 -8.67 21.49 16.62
CA ILE A 43 -9.62 21.92 15.58
C ILE A 43 -10.86 21.02 15.61
N LEU A 44 -10.69 19.70 15.64
CA LEU A 44 -11.81 18.75 15.67
C LEU A 44 -12.69 18.96 16.89
N ASP A 45 -12.11 19.22 18.08
CA ASP A 45 -12.88 19.52 19.29
C ASP A 45 -13.72 20.80 19.17
N LYS A 46 -13.15 21.86 18.56
CA LYS A 46 -13.87 23.11 18.33
C LYS A 46 -15.02 22.93 17.33
N VAL A 47 -14.80 22.18 16.26
CA VAL A 47 -15.82 21.95 15.23
C VAL A 47 -16.88 20.97 15.71
N ALA A 48 -16.52 19.92 16.44
CA ALA A 48 -17.47 18.97 17.02
C ALA A 48 -18.49 19.66 17.95
N LYS A 49 -18.06 20.70 18.69
CA LYS A 49 -18.95 21.52 19.54
C LYS A 49 -20.05 22.26 18.76
N THR A 50 -19.86 22.49 17.45
CA THR A 50 -20.89 23.11 16.60
C THR A 50 -22.07 22.17 16.30
N ARG A 51 -21.91 20.86 16.53
CA ARG A 51 -22.91 19.81 16.27
C ARG A 51 -23.46 19.80 14.83
N ARG A 52 -22.68 20.27 13.86
CA ARG A 52 -23.01 20.21 12.43
C ARG A 52 -22.10 19.22 11.71
N GLN A 53 -22.71 18.16 11.17
CA GLN A 53 -21.99 17.11 10.45
C GLN A 53 -21.27 17.65 9.21
N GLU A 54 -21.93 18.53 8.45
CA GLU A 54 -21.34 19.13 7.25
C GLU A 54 -20.04 19.89 7.55
N LEU A 55 -20.02 20.69 8.62
CA LEU A 55 -18.81 21.43 9.02
C LEU A 55 -17.71 20.48 9.50
N PHE A 56 -18.07 19.41 10.21
CA PHE A 56 -17.13 18.41 10.67
C PHE A 56 -16.49 17.67 9.49
N LEU A 57 -17.30 17.20 8.53
CA LEU A 57 -16.84 16.55 7.31
C LEU A 57 -15.90 17.47 6.51
N LEU A 58 -16.30 18.72 6.26
CA LEU A 58 -15.46 19.70 5.55
C LEU A 58 -14.13 19.93 6.27
N THR A 59 -14.15 19.95 7.60
CA THR A 59 -12.94 20.11 8.42
C THR A 59 -12.00 18.91 8.26
N VAL A 60 -12.52 17.69 8.33
CA VAL A 60 -11.73 16.46 8.16
C VAL A 60 -11.10 16.41 6.76
N ILE A 61 -11.87 16.77 5.72
CA ILE A 61 -11.39 16.88 4.35
C ILE A 61 -10.30 17.97 4.24
N ALA A 62 -10.52 19.13 4.84
CA ALA A 62 -9.55 20.23 4.83
C ALA A 62 -8.25 19.85 5.55
N ILE A 63 -8.32 19.06 6.63
CA ILE A 63 -7.14 18.50 7.30
C ILE A 63 -6.41 17.54 6.36
N CYS A 64 -7.14 16.62 5.69
CA CYS A 64 -6.54 15.68 4.75
C CYS A 64 -5.79 16.38 3.61
N PHE A 65 -6.47 17.27 2.88
CA PHE A 65 -5.85 18.02 1.79
C PHE A 65 -4.80 19.02 2.28
N GLY A 66 -5.03 19.66 3.43
CA GLY A 66 -4.10 20.61 4.03
C GLY A 66 -2.77 19.95 4.43
N THR A 67 -2.82 18.81 5.10
CA THR A 67 -1.62 18.04 5.45
C THR A 67 -0.93 17.48 4.20
N ALA A 68 -1.70 16.97 3.22
CA ALA A 68 -1.13 16.54 1.94
C ALA A 68 -0.43 17.69 1.20
N ALA A 69 -1.03 18.88 1.14
CA ALA A 69 -0.43 20.05 0.52
C ALA A 69 0.82 20.54 1.27
N LEU A 70 0.77 20.62 2.61
CA LEU A 70 1.90 21.05 3.43
C LEU A 70 3.11 20.11 3.29
N THR A 71 2.87 18.79 3.25
CA THR A 71 3.94 17.82 3.00
C THR A 71 4.49 17.92 1.59
N ASN A 72 3.64 18.13 0.58
CA ASN A 72 4.10 18.35 -0.79
C ASN A 72 4.93 19.62 -0.98
N LEU A 73 4.58 20.71 -0.29
CA LEU A 73 5.39 21.94 -0.27
C LEU A 73 6.77 21.75 0.36
N ALA A 74 6.91 20.69 1.14
CA ALA A 74 8.12 20.32 1.81
C ALA A 74 8.88 19.18 1.08
N ASP A 75 8.59 18.98 -0.21
CA ASP A 75 9.16 17.94 -1.07
C ASP A 75 8.92 16.50 -0.57
N VAL A 76 7.91 16.32 0.28
CA VAL A 76 7.44 15.02 0.72
C VAL A 76 6.24 14.58 -0.13
N SER A 77 6.13 13.29 -0.44
CA SER A 77 5.03 12.77 -1.26
C SER A 77 3.64 13.12 -0.71
N LEU A 78 2.77 13.64 -1.58
CA LEU A 78 1.34 13.87 -1.31
C LEU A 78 0.65 12.70 -0.62
N ALA A 79 0.92 11.47 -1.07
CA ALA A 79 0.29 10.28 -0.54
C ALA A 79 0.72 9.97 0.90
N LEU A 80 1.96 10.29 1.25
CA LEU A 80 2.43 10.18 2.63
C LEU A 80 1.71 11.21 3.51
N GLY A 81 1.56 12.45 3.05
CA GLY A 81 0.81 13.47 3.77
C GLY A 81 -0.64 13.10 4.03
N ALA A 82 -1.35 12.59 3.02
CA ALA A 82 -2.72 12.12 3.16
C ALA A 82 -2.82 10.94 4.15
N PHE A 83 -1.87 9.99 4.10
CA PHE A 83 -1.80 8.89 5.05
C PHE A 83 -1.57 9.36 6.50
N LEU A 84 -0.65 10.32 6.69
CA LEU A 84 -0.36 10.92 7.99
C LEU A 84 -1.57 11.68 8.54
N ALA A 85 -2.30 12.41 7.69
CA ALA A 85 -3.52 13.09 8.10
C ALA A 85 -4.56 12.09 8.64
N GLY A 86 -4.76 10.99 7.92
CA GLY A 86 -5.63 9.90 8.34
C GLY A 86 -5.20 9.29 9.67
N LEU A 87 -3.90 9.03 9.87
CA LEU A 87 -3.36 8.53 11.13
C LEU A 87 -3.64 9.50 12.29
N VAL A 88 -3.37 10.79 12.10
CA VAL A 88 -3.60 11.80 13.14
C VAL A 88 -5.08 11.93 13.50
N VAL A 89 -5.97 11.89 12.50
CA VAL A 89 -7.42 11.89 12.74
C VAL A 89 -7.87 10.62 13.46
N SER A 90 -7.29 9.46 13.13
CA SER A 90 -7.61 8.17 13.76
C SER A 90 -7.19 8.08 15.23
N GLU A 91 -6.16 8.83 15.65
CA GLU A 91 -5.76 8.93 17.06
C GLU A 91 -6.60 9.92 17.88
N SER A 92 -7.48 10.70 17.23
CA SER A 92 -8.31 11.67 17.93
C SER A 92 -9.50 11.02 18.64
N HIS A 93 -10.05 11.67 19.66
CA HIS A 93 -11.29 11.24 20.34
C HIS A 93 -12.51 11.22 19.41
N TYR A 94 -12.40 11.84 18.22
CA TYR A 94 -13.45 11.94 17.22
C TYR A 94 -13.23 11.00 16.02
N SER A 95 -12.33 10.02 16.16
CA SER A 95 -11.94 9.10 15.08
C SER A 95 -13.13 8.33 14.50
N ASP A 96 -13.97 7.73 15.34
CA ASP A 96 -15.14 6.97 14.89
C ASP A 96 -16.11 7.83 14.08
N HIS A 97 -16.36 9.06 14.55
CA HIS A 97 -17.20 10.04 13.86
C HIS A 97 -16.57 10.46 12.53
N ALA A 98 -15.26 10.72 12.50
CA ALA A 98 -14.56 11.08 11.26
C ALA A 98 -14.59 9.94 10.24
N ILE A 99 -14.42 8.69 10.68
CA ILE A 99 -14.49 7.52 9.81
C ILE A 99 -15.90 7.36 9.24
N SER A 100 -16.96 7.51 10.05
CA SER A 100 -18.34 7.41 9.57
C SER A 100 -18.68 8.47 8.53
N GLU A 101 -18.16 9.68 8.67
CA GLU A 101 -18.40 10.79 7.74
C GLU A 101 -17.56 10.65 6.44
N ILE A 102 -16.35 10.07 6.50
CA ILE A 102 -15.51 9.86 5.31
C ILE A 102 -15.93 8.62 4.49
N LEU A 103 -16.54 7.61 5.10
CA LEU A 103 -16.90 6.34 4.44
C LEU A 103 -17.67 6.51 3.11
N PRO A 104 -18.69 7.38 3.01
CA PRO A 104 -19.36 7.67 1.74
C PRO A 104 -18.40 8.28 0.70
N LEU A 105 -17.55 9.23 1.10
CA LEU A 105 -16.58 9.85 0.20
C LEU A 105 -15.53 8.87 -0.29
N LYS A 106 -15.04 7.98 0.58
CA LYS A 106 -14.13 6.89 0.18
C LYS A 106 -14.75 6.06 -0.94
N THR A 107 -16.05 5.76 -0.84
CA THR A 107 -16.75 4.96 -1.84
C THR A 107 -16.83 5.69 -3.18
N ILE A 108 -17.12 7.00 -3.17
CA ILE A 108 -17.14 7.84 -4.37
C ILE A 108 -15.73 7.96 -4.98
N PHE A 109 -14.71 8.24 -4.18
CA PHE A 109 -13.33 8.36 -4.66
C PHE A 109 -12.79 7.03 -5.21
N ASN A 110 -13.16 5.90 -4.61
CA ASN A 110 -12.82 4.59 -5.17
C ASN A 110 -13.47 4.39 -6.54
N ALA A 111 -14.75 4.74 -6.70
CA ALA A 111 -15.42 4.66 -7.99
C ALA A 111 -14.73 5.54 -9.04
N VAL A 112 -14.39 6.78 -8.69
CA VAL A 112 -13.66 7.70 -9.57
C VAL A 112 -12.27 7.17 -9.91
N PHE A 113 -11.55 6.60 -8.94
CA PHE A 113 -10.24 5.99 -9.15
C PHE A 113 -10.31 4.83 -10.15
N PHE A 114 -11.23 3.88 -9.95
CA PHE A 114 -11.35 2.73 -10.84
C PHE A 114 -11.81 3.11 -12.25
N VAL A 115 -12.74 4.07 -12.38
CA VAL A 115 -13.13 4.59 -13.71
C VAL A 115 -11.94 5.28 -14.38
N SER A 116 -11.19 6.10 -13.66
CA SER A 116 -10.02 6.81 -14.21
C SER A 116 -8.92 5.84 -14.65
N VAL A 117 -8.61 4.83 -13.84
CA VAL A 117 -7.63 3.79 -14.19
C VAL A 117 -8.12 2.98 -15.41
N GLY A 118 -9.42 2.66 -15.47
CA GLY A 118 -10.02 2.02 -16.64
C GLY A 118 -9.92 2.86 -17.91
N MET A 119 -10.05 4.18 -17.82
CA MET A 119 -9.88 5.10 -18.95
C MET A 119 -8.42 5.24 -19.39
N LEU A 120 -7.46 5.03 -18.48
CA LEU A 120 -6.03 5.05 -18.81
C LEU A 120 -5.59 3.77 -19.54
N LEU A 121 -6.36 2.68 -19.46
CA LEU A 121 -6.04 1.43 -20.11
C LEU A 121 -6.23 1.54 -21.63
N ASP A 122 -5.15 1.29 -22.37
CA ASP A 122 -5.22 1.13 -23.82
C ASP A 122 -5.57 -0.31 -24.19
N LEU A 123 -6.80 -0.53 -24.70
CA LEU A 123 -7.25 -1.86 -25.13
C LEU A 123 -6.48 -2.36 -26.35
N GLN A 124 -6.02 -1.48 -27.23
CA GLN A 124 -5.25 -1.88 -28.40
C GLN A 124 -3.91 -2.48 -27.95
N PHE A 125 -3.23 -1.83 -27.00
CA PHE A 125 -2.00 -2.35 -26.41
C PHE A 125 -2.17 -3.75 -25.80
N VAL A 126 -3.31 -4.01 -25.14
CA VAL A 126 -3.63 -5.31 -24.54
C VAL A 126 -3.78 -6.41 -25.60
N LEU A 127 -4.44 -6.10 -26.71
CA LEU A 127 -4.64 -7.04 -27.81
C LEU A 127 -3.36 -7.32 -28.59
N GLU A 128 -2.46 -6.33 -28.70
CA GLU A 128 -1.18 -6.46 -29.40
C GLU A 128 -0.13 -7.20 -28.56
N ASN A 129 -0.18 -7.10 -27.23
CA ASN A 129 0.87 -7.61 -26.33
C ASN A 129 0.39 -8.65 -25.28
N PRO A 130 -0.46 -9.64 -25.62
CA PRO A 130 -1.04 -10.54 -24.63
C PRO A 130 0.01 -11.40 -23.92
N LEU A 131 1.05 -11.84 -24.63
CA LEU A 131 2.11 -12.69 -24.07
C LEU A 131 2.94 -11.95 -23.02
N LEU A 132 3.27 -10.69 -23.29
CA LEU A 132 4.01 -9.83 -22.37
C LEU A 132 3.18 -9.58 -21.11
N LEU A 133 1.89 -9.25 -21.27
CA LEU A 133 1.00 -8.99 -20.15
C LEU A 133 0.80 -10.23 -19.27
N LEU A 134 0.56 -11.40 -19.86
CA LEU A 134 0.44 -12.65 -19.13
C LEU A 134 1.75 -13.03 -18.43
N GLY A 135 2.89 -12.85 -19.10
CA GLY A 135 4.20 -13.12 -18.53
C GLY A 135 4.49 -12.25 -17.31
N VAL A 136 4.25 -10.93 -17.42
CA VAL A 136 4.46 -9.98 -16.31
C VAL A 136 3.45 -10.23 -15.18
N ALA A 137 2.17 -10.47 -15.49
CA ALA A 137 1.16 -10.78 -14.49
C ALA A 137 1.51 -12.05 -13.70
N ALA A 138 1.89 -13.13 -14.41
CA ALA A 138 2.33 -14.37 -13.78
C ALA A 138 3.60 -14.17 -12.95
N GLY A 139 4.58 -13.41 -13.48
CA GLY A 139 5.82 -13.10 -12.76
C GLY A 139 5.57 -12.35 -11.45
N VAL A 140 4.75 -11.30 -11.48
CA VAL A 140 4.38 -10.52 -10.29
C VAL A 140 3.62 -11.39 -9.28
N LEU A 141 2.64 -12.17 -9.75
CA LEU A 141 1.87 -13.06 -8.88
C LEU A 141 2.76 -14.11 -8.21
N LEU A 142 3.59 -14.81 -8.97
CA LEU A 142 4.48 -15.85 -8.45
C LEU A 142 5.48 -15.26 -7.47
N LEU A 143 6.13 -14.15 -7.83
CA LEU A 143 7.12 -13.51 -6.97
C LEU A 143 6.48 -13.09 -5.64
N LYS A 144 5.36 -12.37 -5.69
CA LYS A 144 4.69 -11.91 -4.47
C LYS A 144 4.11 -13.06 -3.66
N PHE A 145 3.54 -14.07 -4.30
CA PHE A 145 3.07 -15.29 -3.63
C PHE A 145 4.20 -15.96 -2.86
N ILE A 146 5.33 -16.23 -3.52
CA ILE A 146 6.49 -16.89 -2.91
C ILE A 146 7.00 -16.06 -1.74
N LEU A 147 7.25 -14.76 -1.94
CA LEU A 147 7.79 -13.88 -0.90
C LEU A 147 6.87 -13.80 0.32
N SER A 148 5.57 -13.58 0.10
CA SER A 148 4.60 -13.45 1.20
C SER A 148 4.36 -14.77 1.93
N SER A 149 4.29 -15.89 1.21
CA SER A 149 4.19 -17.22 1.83
C SER A 149 5.44 -17.58 2.61
N ILE A 150 6.64 -17.32 2.08
CA ILE A 150 7.89 -17.53 2.81
C ILE A 150 7.93 -16.67 4.07
N SER A 151 7.56 -15.39 4.00
CA SER A 151 7.51 -14.53 5.18
C SER A 151 6.62 -15.14 6.27
N LEU A 152 5.43 -15.61 5.93
CA LEU A 152 4.54 -16.25 6.91
C LEU A 152 5.09 -17.58 7.46
N LEU A 153 5.75 -18.38 6.62
CA LEU A 153 6.41 -19.61 7.06
C LEU A 153 7.55 -19.31 8.05
N THR A 154 8.34 -18.27 7.81
CA THR A 154 9.42 -17.86 8.73
C THR A 154 8.90 -17.34 10.07
N LEU A 155 7.63 -16.90 10.12
CA LEU A 155 6.93 -16.54 11.35
C LEU A 155 6.27 -17.76 12.04
N GLY A 156 6.50 -18.98 11.55
CA GLY A 156 5.94 -20.20 12.16
C GLY A 156 4.49 -20.52 11.78
N TYR A 157 3.91 -19.81 10.80
CA TYR A 157 2.54 -20.11 10.37
C TYR A 157 2.48 -21.41 9.54
N PRO A 158 1.40 -22.22 9.67
CA PRO A 158 1.19 -23.40 8.85
C PRO A 158 1.20 -23.07 7.34
N ILE A 159 1.76 -23.96 6.52
CA ILE A 159 1.84 -23.82 5.05
C ILE A 159 0.49 -23.50 4.41
N ARG A 160 -0.60 -24.05 4.96
CA ARG A 160 -1.97 -23.78 4.51
C ARG A 160 -2.31 -22.28 4.61
N ILE A 161 -2.00 -21.67 5.75
CA ILE A 161 -2.25 -20.25 6.02
C ILE A 161 -1.28 -19.40 5.20
N ALA A 162 0.00 -19.77 5.20
CA ALA A 162 1.03 -19.05 4.44
C ALA A 162 0.72 -18.98 2.94
N ALA A 163 0.31 -20.09 2.33
CA ALA A 163 -0.08 -20.15 0.92
C ALA A 163 -1.40 -19.43 0.64
N ALA A 164 -2.42 -19.63 1.48
CA ALA A 164 -3.71 -18.95 1.33
C ALA A 164 -3.55 -17.43 1.43
N SER A 165 -2.82 -16.93 2.43
CA SER A 165 -2.54 -15.50 2.57
C SER A 165 -1.65 -14.99 1.44
N GLY A 166 -0.67 -15.78 0.99
CA GLY A 166 0.27 -15.36 -0.03
C GLY A 166 -0.41 -15.05 -1.37
N ILE A 167 -1.40 -15.84 -1.77
CA ILE A 167 -2.14 -15.60 -3.02
C ILE A 167 -3.04 -14.36 -2.91
N VAL A 168 -3.61 -14.10 -1.73
CA VAL A 168 -4.43 -12.90 -1.48
C VAL A 168 -3.60 -11.62 -1.49
N LEU A 169 -2.35 -11.70 -1.03
CA LEU A 169 -1.40 -10.59 -1.01
C LEU A 169 -0.66 -10.38 -2.35
N ALA A 170 -0.76 -11.34 -3.27
CA ALA A 170 0.00 -11.32 -4.53
C ALA A 170 -0.49 -10.27 -5.53
N GLN A 171 -1.75 -9.83 -5.44
CA GLN A 171 -2.33 -8.81 -6.33
C GLN A 171 -1.64 -7.44 -6.23
N ILE A 172 -1.70 -6.65 -7.31
CA ILE A 172 -1.21 -5.26 -7.29
C ILE A 172 -2.26 -4.38 -6.60
N GLY A 173 -1.81 -3.53 -5.67
CA GLY A 173 -2.70 -2.64 -4.90
C GLY A 173 -2.78 -1.23 -5.50
N GLU A 174 -3.78 -0.45 -5.07
CA GLU A 174 -4.02 0.93 -5.53
C GLU A 174 -2.81 1.86 -5.28
N PHE A 175 -2.07 1.64 -4.19
CA PHE A 175 -0.85 2.37 -3.87
C PHE A 175 0.26 2.20 -4.93
N SER A 176 0.23 1.15 -5.74
CA SER A 176 1.20 0.98 -6.82
C SER A 176 1.03 2.05 -7.91
N PHE A 177 -0.19 2.55 -8.15
CA PHE A 177 -0.43 3.66 -9.08
C PHE A 177 0.17 4.98 -8.58
N VAL A 178 0.08 5.21 -7.27
CA VAL A 178 0.74 6.36 -6.64
C VAL A 178 2.25 6.28 -6.82
N LEU A 179 2.84 5.09 -6.61
CA LEU A 179 4.26 4.88 -6.77
C LEU A 179 4.72 5.03 -8.24
N GLU A 180 3.95 4.48 -9.18
CA GLU A 180 4.24 4.62 -10.61
C GLU A 180 4.21 6.08 -11.04
N ARG A 181 3.20 6.85 -10.59
CA ARG A 181 3.13 8.29 -10.88
C ARG A 181 4.30 9.06 -10.27
N ALA A 182 4.65 8.77 -9.02
CA ALA A 182 5.80 9.40 -8.37
C ALA A 182 7.11 9.05 -9.10
N GLY A 183 7.28 7.80 -9.52
CA GLY A 183 8.39 7.35 -10.34
C GLY A 183 8.46 8.12 -11.66
N ARG A 184 7.35 8.23 -12.37
CA ARG A 184 7.27 8.90 -13.67
C ARG A 184 7.65 10.38 -13.59
N VAL A 185 7.20 11.07 -12.53
CA VAL A 185 7.59 12.47 -12.25
C VAL A 185 9.10 12.58 -12.00
N ALA A 186 9.71 11.58 -11.38
CA ALA A 186 11.16 11.49 -11.18
C ALA A 186 11.93 10.92 -12.39
N GLY A 187 11.28 10.75 -13.55
CA GLY A 187 11.90 10.20 -14.76
C GLY A 187 12.08 8.67 -14.77
N LEU A 188 11.53 7.97 -13.77
CA LEU A 188 11.56 6.51 -13.68
C LEU A 188 10.29 5.92 -14.28
N THR A 189 10.45 4.86 -15.07
CA THR A 189 9.31 4.12 -15.64
C THR A 189 9.40 2.63 -15.30
N PRO A 190 8.27 1.91 -15.21
CA PRO A 190 8.29 0.48 -14.92
C PRO A 190 9.18 -0.28 -15.91
N GLY A 191 10.21 -0.96 -15.39
CA GLY A 191 11.18 -1.71 -16.20
C GLY A 191 12.08 -0.85 -17.11
N GLY A 192 12.02 0.48 -17.04
CA GLY A 192 12.78 1.38 -17.91
C GLY A 192 12.23 1.46 -19.35
N PHE A 193 11.03 0.96 -19.60
CA PHE A 193 10.44 0.87 -20.95
C PHE A 193 9.60 2.10 -21.35
N GLY A 194 9.72 3.23 -20.64
CA GLY A 194 8.97 4.43 -20.97
C GLY A 194 7.45 4.22 -20.86
N GLU A 195 6.71 4.77 -21.82
CA GLU A 195 5.24 4.64 -21.91
C GLU A 195 4.78 3.18 -22.04
N MET A 196 5.55 2.32 -22.70
CA MET A 196 5.23 0.89 -22.81
C MET A 196 5.25 0.21 -21.44
N GLY A 197 6.20 0.61 -20.56
CA GLY A 197 6.27 0.12 -19.19
C GLY A 197 5.09 0.57 -18.35
N SER A 198 4.70 1.84 -18.47
CA SER A 198 3.51 2.38 -17.79
C SER A 198 2.22 1.71 -18.26
N GLN A 199 2.05 1.46 -19.57
CA GLN A 199 0.87 0.72 -20.04
C GLN A 199 0.88 -0.75 -19.64
N THR A 200 2.04 -1.40 -19.66
CA THR A 200 2.18 -2.76 -19.13
C THR A 200 1.76 -2.81 -17.66
N PHE A 201 2.20 -1.84 -16.84
CA PHE A 201 1.81 -1.74 -15.45
C PHE A 201 0.29 -1.55 -15.28
N ILE A 202 -0.33 -0.62 -16.01
CA ILE A 202 -1.76 -0.35 -15.93
C ILE A 202 -2.56 -1.61 -16.34
N ALA A 203 -2.24 -2.20 -17.49
CA ALA A 203 -2.91 -3.39 -18.01
C ALA A 203 -2.80 -4.60 -17.07
N VAL A 204 -1.60 -4.89 -16.56
CA VAL A 204 -1.41 -5.98 -15.60
C VAL A 204 -2.15 -5.69 -14.29
N SER A 205 -2.12 -4.45 -13.80
CA SER A 205 -2.82 -4.08 -12.57
C SER A 205 -4.33 -4.25 -12.70
N VAL A 206 -4.93 -3.77 -13.79
CA VAL A 206 -6.36 -3.93 -14.07
C VAL A 206 -6.73 -5.41 -14.22
N LEU A 207 -5.93 -6.19 -14.95
CA LEU A 207 -6.13 -7.63 -15.10
C LEU A 207 -6.13 -8.33 -13.73
N LEU A 208 -5.14 -8.03 -12.88
CA LEU A 208 -5.04 -8.64 -11.55
C LEU A 208 -6.19 -8.21 -10.63
N MET A 209 -6.60 -6.93 -10.67
CA MET A 209 -7.76 -6.43 -9.92
C MET A 209 -9.06 -7.14 -10.32
N LEU A 210 -9.23 -7.43 -11.62
CA LEU A 210 -10.37 -8.19 -12.12
C LEU A 210 -10.34 -9.66 -11.65
N LEU A 211 -9.15 -10.25 -11.54
CA LEU A 211 -8.95 -11.63 -11.10
C LEU A 211 -8.94 -11.80 -9.57
N THR A 212 -8.80 -10.72 -8.79
CA THR A 212 -8.82 -10.72 -7.32
C THR A 212 -9.94 -11.55 -6.69
N PRO A 213 -11.24 -11.40 -7.05
CA PRO A 213 -12.30 -12.20 -6.44
C PRO A 213 -12.12 -13.70 -6.69
N LEU A 214 -11.57 -14.10 -7.84
CA LEU A 214 -11.25 -15.50 -8.12
C LEU A 214 -10.11 -15.99 -7.22
N PHE A 215 -9.05 -15.20 -7.06
CA PHE A 215 -7.94 -15.54 -6.16
C PHE A 215 -8.38 -15.67 -4.71
N LEU A 216 -9.28 -14.80 -4.23
CA LEU A 216 -9.88 -14.91 -2.89
C LEU A 216 -10.68 -16.21 -2.75
N HIS A 217 -11.45 -16.58 -3.76
CA HIS A 217 -12.26 -17.80 -3.74
C HIS A 217 -11.39 -19.08 -3.76
N PHE A 218 -10.32 -19.11 -4.56
CA PHE A 218 -9.44 -20.28 -4.69
C PHE A 218 -8.33 -20.35 -3.63
N SER A 219 -8.07 -19.27 -2.91
CA SER A 219 -7.08 -19.19 -1.83
C SER A 219 -7.11 -20.38 -0.85
N PRO A 220 -8.24 -20.76 -0.25
CA PRO A 220 -8.29 -21.90 0.67
C PRO A 220 -7.97 -23.23 -0.02
N ASN A 221 -8.31 -23.40 -1.30
CA ASN A 221 -8.05 -24.62 -2.06
C ASN A 221 -6.55 -24.77 -2.35
N ILE A 222 -5.88 -23.67 -2.72
CA ILE A 222 -4.43 -23.63 -2.93
C ILE A 222 -3.70 -23.95 -1.62
N GLY A 223 -4.13 -23.35 -0.51
CA GLY A 223 -3.58 -23.65 0.82
C GLY A 223 -3.74 -25.12 1.20
N ASN A 224 -4.90 -25.73 0.92
CA ASN A 224 -5.14 -27.15 1.17
C ASN A 224 -4.30 -28.06 0.29
N LEU A 225 -4.07 -27.69 -0.97
CA LEU A 225 -3.27 -28.47 -1.92
C LEU A 225 -1.78 -28.48 -1.51
N LEU A 226 -1.23 -27.32 -1.13
CA LEU A 226 0.15 -27.21 -0.64
C LEU A 226 0.36 -27.88 0.73
N ALA A 227 -0.69 -27.95 1.55
CA ALA A 227 -0.62 -28.66 2.83
C ALA A 227 -0.59 -30.19 2.69
N LYS A 228 -1.00 -30.74 1.54
CA LYS A 228 -0.93 -32.17 1.23
C LYS A 228 0.42 -32.62 0.65
N THR A 229 1.28 -31.67 0.26
CA THR A 229 2.64 -31.93 -0.24
C THR A 229 3.64 -32.05 0.93
N PRO A 230 4.87 -32.58 0.73
CA PRO A 230 5.83 -32.82 1.82
C PRO A 230 6.33 -31.54 2.52
N LEU A 231 5.96 -30.35 2.03
CA LEU A 231 6.21 -29.07 2.69
C LEU A 231 5.44 -28.87 4.01
N LYS A 232 4.54 -29.79 4.38
CA LYS A 232 3.76 -29.74 5.64
C LYS A 232 4.63 -29.58 6.90
N HIS A 233 5.88 -30.05 6.89
CA HIS A 233 6.76 -30.03 8.08
C HIS A 233 7.51 -28.70 8.28
N ILE A 234 7.50 -27.79 7.30
CA ILE A 234 8.30 -26.56 7.33
C ILE A 234 7.78 -25.54 8.36
N GLY A 235 6.46 -25.48 8.60
CA GLY A 235 5.88 -24.57 9.60
C GLY A 235 5.56 -25.21 10.96
N LYS A 236 5.59 -26.55 11.06
CA LYS A 236 5.20 -27.27 12.29
C LYS A 236 6.37 -27.48 13.26
N LYS A 237 7.58 -27.62 12.70
CA LYS A 237 8.80 -27.92 13.46
C LYS A 237 9.21 -26.80 14.43
N GLN A 238 8.89 -25.54 14.11
CA GLN A 238 9.32 -24.37 14.90
C GLN A 238 8.45 -24.13 16.13
N LYS A 239 7.16 -24.44 16.05
CA LYS A 239 6.23 -24.33 17.18
C LYS A 239 6.45 -25.45 18.22
N GLU A 240 6.85 -26.63 17.77
CA GLU A 240 7.24 -27.73 18.66
C GLU A 240 8.53 -27.40 19.42
N THR A 241 9.49 -26.67 18.83
CA THR A 241 10.70 -26.20 19.54
C THR A 241 10.42 -25.11 20.59
N GLU A 242 9.50 -24.17 20.33
CA GLU A 242 9.10 -23.15 21.33
C GLU A 242 8.24 -23.74 22.48
N GLU A 243 7.44 -24.77 22.21
CA GLU A 243 6.66 -25.47 23.25
C GLU A 243 7.53 -26.42 24.10
N GLU A 244 8.59 -27.00 23.53
CA GLU A 244 9.57 -27.82 24.28
C GLU A 244 10.52 -26.97 25.14
N GLU A 245 11.04 -25.84 24.65
CA GLU A 245 11.89 -24.93 25.45
C GLU A 245 11.11 -24.26 26.62
N GLY A 246 9.80 -24.06 26.48
CA GLY A 246 8.94 -23.55 27.56
C GLY A 246 8.54 -24.59 28.62
N HIS A 247 8.90 -25.86 28.43
CA HIS A 247 8.62 -26.95 29.37
C HIS A 247 9.86 -27.50 30.09
N GLU A 248 11.07 -27.21 29.63
CA GLU A 248 12.30 -27.57 30.37
C GLU A 248 12.66 -26.57 31.49
N ASP A 249 12.07 -25.38 31.53
CA ASP A 249 12.31 -24.33 32.53
C ASP A 249 11.25 -24.25 33.67
N LYS A 250 10.53 -25.35 33.96
CA LYS A 250 9.62 -25.46 35.11
C LYS A 250 9.94 -26.68 35.98
#